data_AF-A0A414Z843-F1
#
_entry.id   AF-A0A414Z843-F1
#
_cell.length_a   1.000
_cell.length_b   1.000
_cell.length_c   1.000
_cell.angle_alpha   90.00
_cell.angle_beta   90.00
_cell.angle_gamma   90.00
#
_symmetry.space_group_name_H-M   'P 1'
#
loop_
_entity.id
_entity.type
_entity.pdbx_description
1 polymer ?
#
loop_
_entity_poly.entity_id
_entity_poly.type
_entity_poly.pdbx_seq_one_letter_code
_entity_poly.pdbx_strand_id
1 'polypeptide(L)'
;MAKPNWLNVSPASGSGNGTVSNSATAHTGRVARTGTVTVTGSGVTTPATYKVTQEPKAEFASFNNGAEMAAPKGGGTLTIEGKSNSSKLTFAFVGDSHEVDIPAQYQANGTSTDNAAMIEGDPGASSEFSFSLELSIPENETVEEMERVLKVTAKGGQSVQITIKQAAGDATLSVSPTEITIPQDGTAVSVNVTSNTSWTVS
;
A
#
# COMPACT_ATOMS: atom_id res chain seq x y z
N MET A 1 -26.41 31.57 6.82
CA MET A 1 -25.77 30.24 6.96
C MET A 1 -24.30 30.44 7.30
N ALA A 2 -23.74 29.64 8.20
CA ALA A 2 -22.31 29.70 8.50
C ALA A 2 -21.51 29.07 7.34
N LYS A 3 -20.37 29.68 6.98
CA LYS A 3 -19.42 29.08 6.04
C LYS A 3 -18.89 27.75 6.60
N PRO A 4 -18.46 26.79 5.76
CA PRO A 4 -17.82 25.58 6.25
C PRO A 4 -16.55 25.88 7.07
N ASN A 5 -16.26 25.00 8.00
CA ASN A 5 -15.11 25.03 8.91
C ASN A 5 -13.75 24.85 8.20
N TRP A 6 -13.72 24.23 7.02
CA TRP A 6 -12.50 24.14 6.20
C TRP A 6 -12.16 25.43 5.45
N LEU A 7 -13.11 26.39 5.36
CA LEU A 7 -12.99 27.65 4.64
C LEU A 7 -12.76 28.80 5.62
N ASN A 8 -11.75 29.61 5.39
CA ASN A 8 -11.43 30.82 6.15
C ASN A 8 -11.64 32.06 5.27
N VAL A 9 -12.10 33.15 5.88
CA VAL A 9 -12.32 34.43 5.20
C VAL A 9 -11.66 35.54 6.01
N SER A 10 -10.99 36.47 5.33
CA SER A 10 -10.33 37.61 5.97
C SER A 10 -10.34 38.86 5.07
N PRO A 11 -10.70 40.05 5.59
CA PRO A 11 -11.28 40.27 6.91
C PRO A 11 -12.71 39.71 7.00
N ALA A 12 -13.16 39.37 8.21
CA ALA A 12 -14.54 38.87 8.44
C ALA A 12 -15.59 39.99 8.45
N SER A 13 -15.15 41.25 8.51
CA SER A 13 -16.00 42.45 8.50
C SER A 13 -15.25 43.62 7.88
N GLY A 14 -15.97 44.62 7.38
CA GLY A 14 -15.40 45.84 6.83
C GLY A 14 -16.46 46.92 6.61
N SER A 15 -16.04 48.07 6.08
CA SER A 15 -16.92 49.20 5.76
C SER A 15 -16.58 49.79 4.40
N GLY A 16 -17.60 50.23 3.66
CA GLY A 16 -17.42 50.72 2.30
C GLY A 16 -17.01 49.62 1.32
N ASN A 17 -16.41 50.01 0.19
CA ASN A 17 -15.91 49.07 -0.80
C ASN A 17 -14.64 48.38 -0.28
N GLY A 18 -14.51 47.08 -0.51
CA GLY A 18 -13.36 46.29 -0.08
C GLY A 18 -13.31 44.91 -0.71
N THR A 19 -12.29 44.15 -0.36
CA THR A 19 -12.08 42.78 -0.82
C THR A 19 -12.06 41.81 0.36
N VAL A 20 -12.47 40.57 0.10
CA VAL A 20 -12.41 39.48 1.07
C VAL A 20 -11.54 38.37 0.49
N SER A 21 -10.46 38.02 1.18
CA SER A 21 -9.61 36.88 0.84
C SER A 21 -10.21 35.59 1.41
N ASN A 22 -10.14 34.52 0.62
CA ASN A 22 -10.58 33.18 0.99
C ASN A 22 -9.37 32.24 1.05
N SER A 23 -9.24 31.46 2.11
CA SER A 23 -8.23 30.40 2.23
C SER A 23 -8.87 29.14 2.81
N ALA A 24 -8.24 27.97 2.66
CA ALA A 24 -8.83 26.72 3.12
C ALA A 24 -7.77 25.76 3.67
N THR A 25 -8.18 24.87 4.57
CA THR A 25 -7.38 23.69 4.92
C THR A 25 -7.15 22.83 3.67
N ALA A 26 -6.04 22.09 3.61
CA ALA A 26 -5.78 21.17 2.50
C ALA A 26 -6.92 20.15 2.37
N HIS A 27 -7.25 19.79 1.13
CA HIS A 27 -8.23 18.76 0.82
C HIS A 27 -7.51 17.55 0.23
N THR A 28 -7.65 16.38 0.85
CA THR A 28 -6.95 15.15 0.44
C THR A 28 -7.87 14.15 -0.27
N GLY A 29 -9.18 14.41 -0.28
CA GLY A 29 -10.16 13.60 -0.99
C GLY A 29 -10.14 13.83 -2.50
N ARG A 30 -10.56 12.82 -3.27
CA ARG A 30 -10.62 12.89 -4.74
C ARG A 30 -11.88 13.55 -5.31
N VAL A 31 -12.84 13.91 -4.46
CA VAL A 31 -14.06 14.65 -4.88
C VAL A 31 -13.95 16.09 -4.40
N ALA A 32 -14.19 17.05 -5.31
CA ALA A 32 -14.16 18.47 -4.98
C ALA A 32 -15.17 18.79 -3.86
N ARG A 33 -14.81 19.70 -2.94
CA ARG A 33 -15.73 20.17 -1.89
C ARG A 33 -16.14 21.62 -2.12
N THR A 34 -17.37 21.95 -1.74
CA THR A 34 -17.94 23.28 -1.97
C THR A 34 -18.51 23.89 -0.70
N GLY A 35 -18.44 25.21 -0.60
CA GLY A 35 -18.95 26.00 0.51
C GLY A 35 -19.60 27.29 0.01
N THR A 36 -20.47 27.86 0.83
CA THR A 36 -21.12 29.14 0.53
C THR A 36 -20.69 30.16 1.57
N VAL A 37 -20.23 31.32 1.11
CA VAL A 37 -20.00 32.49 1.96
C VAL A 37 -21.20 33.41 1.83
N THR A 38 -21.69 33.89 2.97
CA THR A 38 -22.78 34.88 3.05
C THR A 38 -22.22 36.19 3.55
N VAL A 39 -22.53 37.29 2.86
CA VAL A 39 -22.15 38.65 3.22
C VAL A 39 -23.41 39.43 3.57
N THR A 40 -23.43 40.00 4.78
CA THR A 40 -24.53 40.81 5.31
C THR A 40 -24.03 42.21 5.61
N GLY A 41 -24.89 43.21 5.44
CA GLY A 41 -24.62 44.59 5.83
C GLY A 41 -25.79 45.15 6.64
N SER A 42 -25.53 46.16 7.47
CA SER A 42 -26.59 46.86 8.19
C SER A 42 -27.58 47.48 7.19
N GLY A 43 -28.89 47.30 7.42
CA GLY A 43 -29.94 47.76 6.52
C GLY A 43 -30.14 46.94 5.23
N VAL A 44 -29.32 45.92 4.98
CA VAL A 44 -29.47 45.02 3.83
C VAL A 44 -30.44 43.89 4.17
N THR A 45 -31.56 43.83 3.46
CA THR A 45 -32.63 42.83 3.70
C THR A 45 -32.35 41.47 3.06
N THR A 46 -31.63 41.45 1.93
CA THR A 46 -31.24 40.22 1.23
C THR A 46 -29.71 40.07 1.25
N PRO A 47 -29.16 39.10 1.99
CA PRO A 47 -27.73 38.84 2.00
C PRO A 47 -27.20 38.46 0.61
N ALA A 48 -25.99 38.90 0.29
CA ALA A 48 -25.27 38.44 -0.90
C ALA A 48 -24.53 37.14 -0.60
N THR A 49 -24.43 36.23 -1.56
CA THR A 49 -23.72 34.96 -1.39
C THR A 49 -22.82 34.65 -2.58
N TYR A 50 -21.71 33.97 -2.31
CA TYR A 50 -20.87 33.39 -3.36
C TYR A 50 -20.43 31.97 -2.98
N LYS A 51 -20.20 31.14 -4.01
CA LYS A 51 -19.74 29.75 -3.87
C LYS A 51 -18.22 29.69 -3.94
N VAL A 52 -17.63 28.93 -3.03
CA VAL A 52 -16.22 28.54 -3.05
C VAL A 52 -16.13 27.06 -3.34
N THR A 53 -15.32 26.69 -4.33
CA THR A 53 -15.02 25.30 -4.67
C THR A 53 -13.53 25.07 -4.41
N GLN A 54 -13.20 24.05 -3.62
CA GLN A 54 -11.84 23.56 -3.47
C GLN A 54 -11.67 22.31 -4.35
N GLU A 55 -10.64 22.35 -5.20
CA GLU A 55 -10.31 21.30 -6.15
C GLU A 55 -10.03 19.96 -5.46
N PRO A 56 -10.29 18.82 -6.15
CA PRO A 56 -9.95 17.50 -5.62
C PRO A 56 -8.44 17.27 -5.63
N LYS A 57 -7.97 16.38 -4.73
CA LYS A 57 -6.65 15.77 -4.87
C LYS A 57 -6.71 14.69 -5.96
N ALA A 58 -5.69 14.63 -6.83
CA ALA A 58 -5.60 13.56 -7.82
C ALA A 58 -5.69 12.18 -7.15
N GLU A 59 -6.36 11.23 -7.81
CA GLU A 59 -6.47 9.87 -7.30
C GLU A 59 -5.09 9.20 -7.25
N PHE A 60 -4.77 8.51 -6.16
CA PHE A 60 -3.44 7.92 -5.96
C PHE A 60 -3.47 6.64 -5.11
N ALA A 61 -2.38 5.90 -5.16
CA ALA A 61 -1.99 4.91 -4.15
C ALA A 61 -0.47 5.06 -3.88
N SER A 62 -0.05 4.80 -2.65
CA SER A 62 1.36 4.88 -2.23
C SER A 62 1.65 3.87 -1.13
N PHE A 63 2.84 3.28 -1.10
CA PHE A 63 3.33 2.47 0.02
C PHE A 63 4.10 3.33 1.02
N ASN A 64 4.01 3.00 2.31
CA ASN A 64 4.71 3.72 3.38
C ASN A 64 6.24 3.55 3.30
N ASN A 65 6.69 2.37 2.89
CA ASN A 65 8.12 2.02 2.76
C ASN A 65 8.76 2.52 1.44
N GLY A 66 8.00 3.21 0.58
CA GLY A 66 8.48 3.62 -0.73
C GLY A 66 8.50 2.46 -1.73
N ALA A 67 9.64 2.27 -2.40
CA ALA A 67 9.76 1.34 -3.53
C ALA A 67 10.20 -0.08 -3.13
N GLU A 68 10.76 -0.27 -1.93
CA GLU A 68 11.29 -1.57 -1.50
C GLU A 68 11.04 -1.83 -0.01
N MET A 69 10.95 -3.10 0.36
CA MET A 69 10.93 -3.55 1.76
C MET A 69 11.61 -4.91 1.92
N ALA A 70 12.14 -5.18 3.11
CA ALA A 70 12.76 -6.45 3.44
C ALA A 70 11.74 -7.46 4.01
N ALA A 71 11.94 -8.74 3.72
CA ALA A 71 11.27 -9.86 4.35
C ALA A 71 12.31 -10.82 4.97
N PRO A 72 12.04 -11.42 6.13
CA PRO A 72 12.96 -12.34 6.78
C PRO A 72 13.07 -13.66 5.99
N LYS A 73 14.26 -14.28 5.99
CA LYS A 73 14.49 -15.59 5.37
C LYS A 73 13.55 -16.68 5.90
N GLY A 74 13.24 -16.66 7.20
CA GLY A 74 12.33 -17.62 7.84
C GLY A 74 10.85 -17.42 7.49
N GLY A 75 10.51 -16.42 6.66
CA GLY A 75 9.13 -16.15 6.28
C GLY A 75 8.27 -15.60 7.43
N GLY A 76 6.96 -15.83 7.34
CA GLY A 76 5.95 -15.37 8.27
C GLY A 76 5.05 -14.26 7.70
N THR A 77 4.26 -13.65 8.58
CA THR A 77 3.35 -12.56 8.21
C THR A 77 4.13 -11.28 7.94
N LEU A 78 4.00 -10.75 6.73
CA LEU A 78 4.54 -9.46 6.32
C LEU A 78 3.40 -8.46 6.13
N THR A 79 3.35 -7.43 6.97
CA THR A 79 2.36 -6.35 6.85
C THR A 79 2.88 -5.26 5.91
N ILE A 80 2.11 -5.00 4.85
CA ILE A 80 2.39 -3.98 3.85
C ILE A 80 1.38 -2.86 4.03
N GLU A 81 1.87 -1.64 4.26
CA GLU A 81 1.03 -0.48 4.54
C GLU A 81 1.19 0.62 3.51
N GLY A 82 0.14 1.41 3.35
CA GLY A 82 0.14 2.53 2.44
C GLY A 82 -1.04 3.47 2.62
N LYS A 83 -1.19 4.40 1.69
CA LYS A 83 -2.27 5.37 1.65
C LYS A 83 -2.89 5.49 0.27
N SER A 84 -4.17 5.84 0.24
CA SER A 84 -4.89 6.12 -1.00
C SER A 84 -6.07 7.05 -0.73
N ASN A 85 -6.60 7.67 -1.77
CA ASN A 85 -7.93 8.29 -1.77
C ASN A 85 -8.88 7.60 -2.78
N SER A 86 -8.52 6.41 -3.26
CA SER A 86 -9.31 5.64 -4.23
C SER A 86 -10.56 5.03 -3.61
N SER A 87 -11.59 4.80 -4.42
CA SER A 87 -12.80 4.06 -3.99
C SER A 87 -12.68 2.54 -4.10
N LYS A 88 -11.56 2.06 -4.65
CA LYS A 88 -11.24 0.63 -4.82
C LYS A 88 -9.72 0.47 -4.96
N LEU A 89 -9.16 -0.55 -4.33
CA LEU A 89 -7.78 -0.95 -4.54
C LEU A 89 -7.73 -2.39 -5.06
N THR A 90 -6.85 -2.64 -6.02
CA THR A 90 -6.54 -3.97 -6.53
C THR A 90 -5.07 -4.27 -6.29
N PHE A 91 -4.80 -5.33 -5.54
CA PHE A 91 -3.46 -5.87 -5.30
C PHE A 91 -3.20 -7.06 -6.23
N ALA A 92 -2.00 -7.11 -6.79
CA ALA A 92 -1.53 -8.21 -7.63
C ALA A 92 0.00 -8.28 -7.60
N PHE A 93 0.57 -9.48 -7.72
CA PHE A 93 1.98 -9.63 -8.02
C PHE A 93 2.26 -9.29 -9.49
N VAL A 94 3.47 -8.79 -9.75
CA VAL A 94 4.01 -8.56 -11.08
C VAL A 94 5.17 -9.54 -11.27
N GLY A 95 5.02 -10.47 -12.21
CA GLY A 95 5.98 -11.56 -12.39
C GLY A 95 5.72 -12.72 -11.44
N ASP A 96 6.80 -13.37 -11.01
CA ASP A 96 6.74 -14.52 -10.09
C ASP A 96 6.39 -14.06 -8.66
N SER A 97 5.50 -14.78 -8.01
CA SER A 97 5.14 -14.56 -6.60
C SER A 97 5.90 -15.46 -5.64
N HIS A 98 6.70 -16.41 -6.15
CA HIS A 98 7.37 -17.43 -5.34
C HIS A 98 6.42 -18.07 -4.33
N GLU A 99 5.30 -18.59 -4.86
CA GLU A 99 4.25 -19.31 -4.12
C GLU A 99 3.51 -18.48 -3.05
N VAL A 100 3.63 -17.15 -3.08
CA VAL A 100 2.82 -16.27 -2.24
C VAL A 100 1.51 -15.93 -2.96
N ASP A 101 0.40 -16.19 -2.29
CA ASP A 101 -0.92 -15.78 -2.76
C ASP A 101 -1.26 -14.36 -2.32
N ILE A 102 -2.05 -13.65 -3.15
CA ILE A 102 -2.66 -12.40 -2.74
C ILE A 102 -3.86 -12.70 -1.83
N PRO A 103 -3.89 -12.15 -0.60
CA PRO A 103 -5.05 -12.30 0.28
C PRO A 103 -6.34 -11.84 -0.37
N ALA A 104 -7.44 -12.54 -0.07
CA ALA A 104 -8.77 -12.17 -0.55
C ALA A 104 -9.22 -10.80 -0.01
N GLN A 105 -8.73 -10.40 1.16
CA GLN A 105 -9.10 -9.17 1.86
C GLN A 105 -7.88 -8.38 2.31
N TYR A 106 -8.07 -7.07 2.43
CA TYR A 106 -7.12 -6.12 3.00
C TYR A 106 -7.89 -5.14 3.89
N GLN A 107 -7.19 -4.39 4.75
CA GLN A 107 -7.83 -3.35 5.55
C GLN A 107 -7.80 -2.03 4.77
N ALA A 108 -8.95 -1.39 4.59
CA ALA A 108 -9.09 -0.03 4.07
C ALA A 108 -9.72 0.85 5.14
N ASN A 109 -9.02 1.89 5.59
CA ASN A 109 -9.50 2.79 6.64
C ASN A 109 -9.97 2.04 7.91
N GLY A 110 -9.26 0.96 8.27
CA GLY A 110 -9.60 0.10 9.41
C GLY A 110 -10.72 -0.93 9.18
N THR A 111 -11.28 -1.02 7.98
CA THR A 111 -12.38 -1.96 7.64
C THR A 111 -11.89 -3.04 6.67
N SER A 112 -12.27 -4.30 6.89
CA SER A 112 -11.95 -5.40 5.97
C SER A 112 -12.67 -5.19 4.63
N THR A 113 -11.91 -5.25 3.55
CA THR A 113 -12.38 -5.00 2.18
C THR A 113 -11.84 -6.08 1.25
N ASP A 114 -12.71 -6.65 0.42
CA ASP A 114 -12.30 -7.62 -0.60
C ASP A 114 -11.37 -6.97 -1.63
N ASN A 115 -10.32 -7.69 -2.03
CA ASN A 115 -9.42 -7.26 -3.08
C ASN A 115 -10.20 -6.99 -4.37
N ALA A 116 -9.94 -5.85 -5.01
CA ALA A 116 -10.63 -5.38 -6.20
C ALA A 116 -12.14 -5.10 -6.02
N ALA A 117 -12.69 -5.07 -4.81
CA ALA A 117 -14.04 -4.57 -4.54
C ALA A 117 -14.06 -3.06 -4.27
N MET A 118 -15.26 -2.47 -4.27
CA MET A 118 -15.46 -1.10 -3.82
C MET A 118 -15.29 -1.03 -2.30
N ILE A 119 -14.59 0.00 -1.81
CA ILE A 119 -14.42 0.26 -0.38
C ILE A 119 -15.72 0.85 0.17
N GLU A 120 -16.25 0.25 1.24
CA GLU A 120 -17.48 0.70 1.88
C GLU A 120 -17.35 2.15 2.39
N GLY A 121 -18.39 2.95 2.17
CA GLY A 121 -18.45 4.35 2.59
C GLY A 121 -17.57 5.32 1.79
N ASP A 122 -16.69 4.82 0.92
CA ASP A 122 -15.83 5.61 0.05
C ASP A 122 -15.07 6.74 0.79
N PRO A 123 -14.23 6.39 1.80
CA PRO A 123 -13.50 7.38 2.60
C PRO A 123 -12.64 8.31 1.73
N GLY A 124 -12.12 7.77 0.63
CA GLY A 124 -11.33 8.46 -0.39
C GLY A 124 -12.01 9.68 -1.03
N ALA A 125 -13.34 9.76 -1.00
CA ALA A 125 -14.05 10.89 -1.60
C ALA A 125 -13.73 12.20 -0.87
N SER A 126 -13.66 12.15 0.46
CA SER A 126 -13.51 13.32 1.32
C SER A 126 -12.11 13.46 1.93
N SER A 127 -11.34 12.38 2.06
CA SER A 127 -9.99 12.39 2.62
C SER A 127 -9.16 11.21 2.13
N GLU A 128 -7.84 11.30 2.18
CA GLU A 128 -6.99 10.11 2.08
C GLU A 128 -7.15 9.20 3.31
N PHE A 129 -6.96 7.90 3.12
CA PHE A 129 -7.03 6.87 4.15
C PHE A 129 -5.83 5.93 4.06
N SER A 130 -5.52 5.27 5.18
CA SER A 130 -4.52 4.21 5.24
C SER A 130 -5.11 2.86 4.82
N PHE A 131 -4.30 2.04 4.15
CA PHE A 131 -4.60 0.63 3.92
C PHE A 131 -3.49 -0.26 4.46
N SER A 132 -3.82 -1.52 4.79
CA SER A 132 -2.83 -2.56 5.10
C SER A 132 -3.20 -3.90 4.45
N LEU A 133 -2.19 -4.62 3.97
CA LEU A 133 -2.29 -5.96 3.39
C LEU A 133 -1.32 -6.88 4.13
N GLU A 134 -1.76 -8.03 4.60
CA GLU A 134 -0.91 -9.02 5.27
C GLU A 134 -0.60 -10.18 4.32
N LEU A 135 0.67 -10.34 3.94
CA LEU A 135 1.12 -11.47 3.13
C LEU A 135 1.69 -12.58 4.02
N SER A 136 1.40 -13.83 3.68
CA SER A 136 2.06 -15.00 4.27
C SER A 136 3.27 -15.37 3.41
N ILE A 137 4.47 -15.01 3.85
CA ILE A 137 5.71 -15.28 3.13
C ILE A 137 6.25 -16.66 3.58
N PRO A 138 6.51 -17.62 2.69
CA PRO A 138 7.13 -18.89 3.05
C PRO A 138 8.61 -18.70 3.44
N GLU A 139 9.21 -19.69 4.09
CA GLU A 139 10.67 -19.70 4.31
C GLU A 139 11.42 -19.77 2.97
N ASN A 140 12.53 -19.04 2.86
CA ASN A 140 13.45 -19.14 1.74
C ASN A 140 14.53 -20.19 2.06
N GLU A 141 14.38 -21.38 1.51
CA GLU A 141 15.33 -22.49 1.68
C GLU A 141 16.52 -22.41 0.70
N THR A 142 16.54 -21.44 -0.21
CA THR A 142 17.61 -21.26 -1.19
C THR A 142 18.71 -20.36 -0.65
N VAL A 143 19.93 -20.50 -1.17
CA VAL A 143 21.06 -19.63 -0.81
C VAL A 143 21.06 -18.27 -1.51
N GLU A 144 20.00 -17.96 -2.27
CA GLU A 144 19.86 -16.71 -3.02
C GLU A 144 18.73 -15.84 -2.43
N GLU A 145 18.85 -14.52 -2.58
CA GLU A 145 17.76 -13.59 -2.24
C GLU A 145 16.57 -13.80 -3.20
N MET A 146 15.35 -13.77 -2.66
CA MET A 146 14.13 -13.80 -3.46
C MET A 146 13.51 -12.40 -3.56
N GLU A 147 13.07 -12.02 -4.75
CA GLU A 147 12.36 -10.76 -4.99
C GLU A 147 10.93 -11.01 -5.43
N ARG A 148 9.97 -10.31 -4.81
CA ARG A 148 8.58 -10.28 -5.26
C ARG A 148 8.15 -8.85 -5.50
N VAL A 149 7.50 -8.58 -6.63
CA VAL A 149 7.01 -7.23 -6.92
C VAL A 149 5.51 -7.19 -6.68
N LEU A 150 5.07 -6.52 -5.62
CA LEU A 150 3.66 -6.27 -5.35
C LEU A 150 3.24 -4.95 -6.00
N LYS A 151 2.12 -4.98 -6.73
CA LYS A 151 1.49 -3.80 -7.31
C LYS A 151 0.16 -3.52 -6.62
N VAL A 152 -0.08 -2.26 -6.29
CA VAL A 152 -1.42 -1.74 -5.95
C VAL A 152 -1.90 -0.81 -7.05
N THR A 153 -3.16 -1.00 -7.47
CA THR A 153 -3.82 -0.20 -8.51
C THR A 153 -5.08 0.46 -7.95
N ALA A 154 -5.13 1.79 -8.03
CA ALA A 154 -6.32 2.59 -7.75
C ALA A 154 -7.38 2.41 -8.85
N LYS A 155 -8.63 2.79 -8.56
CA LYS A 155 -9.75 2.61 -9.49
C LYS A 155 -9.55 3.37 -10.80
N GLY A 156 -9.01 4.58 -10.75
CA GLY A 156 -8.67 5.40 -11.91
C GLY A 156 -7.47 4.88 -12.72
N GLY A 157 -6.85 3.77 -12.33
CA GLY A 157 -5.75 3.13 -13.04
C GLY A 157 -4.35 3.58 -12.60
N GLN A 158 -4.23 4.55 -11.69
CA GLN A 158 -2.96 4.89 -11.07
C GLN A 158 -2.43 3.67 -10.31
N SER A 159 -1.16 3.35 -10.48
CA SER A 159 -0.57 2.21 -9.80
C SER A 159 0.84 2.51 -9.32
N VAL A 160 1.22 1.84 -8.24
CA VAL A 160 2.55 1.89 -7.65
C VAL A 160 2.96 0.47 -7.29
N GLN A 161 4.27 0.21 -7.28
CA GLN A 161 4.86 -1.08 -6.96
C GLN A 161 5.77 -0.97 -5.75
N ILE A 162 5.92 -2.08 -5.03
CA ILE A 162 6.92 -2.28 -4.00
C ILE A 162 7.61 -3.63 -4.23
N THR A 163 8.94 -3.63 -4.22
CA THR A 163 9.75 -4.84 -4.28
C THR A 163 9.98 -5.36 -2.86
N ILE A 164 9.58 -6.60 -2.61
CA ILE A 164 9.80 -7.33 -1.37
C ILE A 164 11.05 -8.17 -1.55
N LYS A 165 12.13 -7.83 -0.84
CA LYS A 165 13.41 -8.54 -0.85
C LYS A 165 13.50 -9.48 0.34
N GLN A 166 13.35 -10.78 0.08
CA GLN A 166 13.44 -11.81 1.11
C GLN A 166 14.86 -12.38 1.16
N ALA A 167 15.52 -12.19 2.31
CA ALA A 167 16.89 -12.63 2.51
C ALA A 167 17.10 -14.12 2.17
N ALA A 168 18.31 -14.46 1.70
CA ALA A 168 18.75 -15.83 1.45
C ALA A 168 18.63 -16.71 2.71
N GLY A 169 18.31 -17.98 2.49
CA GLY A 169 18.42 -19.06 3.45
C GLY A 169 19.87 -19.42 3.79
N ASP A 170 20.05 -20.22 4.83
CA ASP A 170 21.37 -20.73 5.21
C ASP A 170 21.77 -21.89 4.30
N ALA A 171 23.06 -21.98 3.94
CA ALA A 171 23.59 -23.13 3.22
C ALA A 171 23.57 -24.38 4.12
N THR A 172 23.10 -25.50 3.58
CA THR A 172 23.02 -26.80 4.22
C THR A 172 23.69 -27.86 3.35
N LEU A 173 24.40 -28.79 4.00
CA LEU A 173 25.05 -29.93 3.35
C LEU A 173 25.06 -31.11 4.33
N SER A 174 24.61 -32.27 3.86
CA SER A 174 24.62 -33.51 4.64
C SER A 174 24.78 -34.73 3.75
N VAL A 175 25.29 -35.81 4.33
CA VAL A 175 25.48 -37.10 3.64
C VAL A 175 24.88 -38.24 4.46
N SER A 176 24.31 -39.24 3.78
CA SER A 176 23.76 -40.43 4.44
C SER A 176 23.79 -41.67 3.53
N PRO A 177 24.26 -42.83 4.03
CA PRO A 177 24.86 -43.04 5.35
C PRO A 177 26.27 -42.41 5.46
N THR A 178 26.75 -42.17 6.69
CA THR A 178 28.09 -41.61 6.95
C THR A 178 29.21 -42.65 6.90
N GLU A 179 28.86 -43.93 6.76
CA GLU A 179 29.78 -45.05 6.61
C GLU A 179 29.18 -46.04 5.61
N ILE A 180 30.02 -46.52 4.70
CA ILE A 180 29.68 -47.57 3.73
C ILE A 180 30.81 -48.60 3.70
N THR A 181 30.47 -49.84 3.32
CA THR A 181 31.46 -50.88 3.04
C THR A 181 31.31 -51.30 1.58
N ILE A 182 32.40 -51.19 0.80
CA ILE A 182 32.41 -51.67 -0.57
C ILE A 182 32.61 -53.20 -0.55
N PRO A 183 31.73 -54.00 -1.19
CA PRO A 183 31.93 -55.44 -1.30
C PRO A 183 33.23 -55.80 -2.01
N GLN A 184 33.81 -56.97 -1.68
CA GLN A 184 35.09 -57.43 -2.24
C GLN A 184 35.09 -57.52 -3.78
N ASP A 185 33.92 -57.77 -4.38
CA ASP A 185 33.75 -57.84 -5.83
C ASP A 185 33.76 -56.46 -6.52
N GLY A 186 33.85 -55.37 -5.76
CA GLY A 186 33.89 -54.00 -6.27
C GLY A 186 32.53 -53.42 -6.63
N THR A 187 31.42 -54.05 -6.22
CA THR A 187 30.08 -53.50 -6.45
C THR A 187 29.94 -52.10 -5.85
N ALA A 188 29.41 -51.16 -6.62
CA ALA A 188 29.23 -49.78 -6.16
C ALA A 188 28.20 -49.71 -5.02
N VAL A 189 28.52 -48.90 -4.01
CA VAL A 189 27.60 -48.53 -2.91
C VAL A 189 27.47 -47.02 -2.91
N SER A 190 26.23 -46.52 -2.80
CA SER A 190 25.94 -45.10 -2.87
C SER A 190 25.89 -44.44 -1.50
N VAL A 191 26.33 -43.19 -1.45
CA VAL A 191 26.05 -42.24 -0.37
C VAL A 191 25.17 -41.14 -0.96
N ASN A 192 24.07 -40.81 -0.30
CA ASN A 192 23.23 -39.70 -0.70
C ASN A 192 23.83 -38.39 -0.20
N VAL A 193 23.85 -37.36 -1.04
CA VAL A 193 24.20 -35.98 -0.68
C VAL A 193 22.92 -35.15 -0.70
N THR A 194 22.58 -34.49 0.41
CA THR A 194 21.47 -33.54 0.51
C THR A 194 22.07 -32.15 0.75
N SER A 195 21.84 -31.22 -0.17
CA SER A 195 22.41 -29.87 -0.16
C SER A 195 21.46 -28.87 -0.84
N ASN A 196 21.38 -27.65 -0.31
CA ASN A 196 20.77 -26.51 -1.01
C ASN A 196 21.80 -25.58 -1.66
N THR A 197 23.09 -25.95 -1.58
CA THR A 197 24.21 -25.24 -2.20
C THR A 197 25.03 -26.17 -3.10
N SER A 198 25.94 -25.60 -3.88
CA SER A 198 26.84 -26.38 -4.74
C SER A 198 27.87 -27.14 -3.89
N TRP A 199 28.17 -28.38 -4.27
CA TRP A 199 29.14 -29.24 -3.58
C TRP A 199 30.06 -29.94 -4.58
N THR A 200 31.25 -30.35 -4.11
CA THR A 200 32.24 -31.13 -4.87
C THR A 200 32.68 -32.34 -4.04
N VAL A 201 33.22 -33.38 -4.69
CA VAL A 201 33.79 -34.57 -4.05
C VAL A 201 35.24 -34.70 -4.50
N SER A 202 36.14 -35.02 -3.57
CA SER A 202 37.58 -35.17 -3.80
C SER A 202 38.14 -36.41 -3.14
#